data_AF-A0A960BPE6-F1
#
_entry.id   AF-A0A960BPE6-F1
#
_cell.length_a   1.000
_cell.length_b   1.000
_cell.length_c   1.000
_cell.angle_alpha   90.00
_cell.angle_beta   90.00
_cell.angle_gamma   90.00
#
_symmetry.space_group_name_H-M   'P 1'
#
loop_
_entity.id
_entity.type
_entity.pdbx_description
1 polymer ?
#
loop_
_entity_poly.entity_id
_entity_poly.type
_entity_poly.pdbx_seq_one_letter_code
_entity_poly.pdbx_strand_id
1 'polypeptide(L)' 'MSARVGVVTFPGSLDDGDAVRAARLAGVEAVPVWHKDSALPTLDAVIIPGGFSYGDYLRCGAVARFAPVMEDVIRS' A
#
# COMPACT_ATOMS: atom_id res chain seq x y z
N MET A 1 17.28 8.96 12.30
CA MET A 1 16.12 9.10 11.40
C MET A 1 15.20 7.91 11.64
N SER A 2 13.89 8.13 11.68
CA SER A 2 12.91 7.03 11.68
C SER A 2 12.75 6.56 10.23
N ALA A 3 12.66 5.24 10.01
CA ALA A 3 12.39 4.68 8.69
C ALA A 3 11.00 5.12 8.19
N ARG A 4 10.84 5.24 6.87
CA ARG A 4 9.59 5.65 6.21
C ARG A 4 9.02 4.49 5.42
N VAL A 5 7.77 4.12 5.72
CA VAL A 5 7.10 3.00 5.06
C VAL A 5 5.81 3.47 4.43
N GLY A 6 5.70 3.24 3.12
CA GLY A 6 4.47 3.50 2.36
C GLY A 6 3.44 2.42 2.62
N VAL A 7 2.18 2.79 2.85
CA VAL A 7 1.05 1.85 2.94
C VAL A 7 0.08 2.17 1.81
N VAL A 8 -0.09 1.24 0.87
CA VAL A 8 -0.91 1.47 -0.33
C VAL A 8 -2.38 1.19 -0.03
N THR A 9 -3.27 2.17 -0.18
CA THR A 9 -4.71 1.95 -0.06
C THR A 9 -5.35 1.74 -1.43
N PHE A 10 -5.92 0.55 -1.66
CA PHE A 10 -6.82 0.24 -2.78
C PHE A 10 -8.29 0.36 -2.36
N PRO A 11 -9.23 0.57 -3.30
CA PRO A 11 -10.66 0.47 -3.02
C PRO A 11 -10.98 -0.93 -2.48
N GLY A 12 -11.65 -1.02 -1.33
CA GLY A 12 -11.98 -2.31 -0.69
C GLY A 12 -10.83 -2.98 0.08
N SER A 13 -9.67 -2.33 0.22
CA SER A 13 -8.67 -2.76 1.22
C SER A 13 -9.27 -2.67 2.61
N LEU A 14 -8.85 -3.56 3.51
CA LEU A 14 -9.36 -3.62 4.89
C LEU A 14 -8.25 -3.39 5.90
N ASP A 15 -7.04 -3.85 5.59
CA ASP A 15 -5.95 -3.92 6.57
C ASP A 15 -4.97 -2.75 6.46
N ASP A 16 -5.26 -1.72 5.63
CA ASP A 16 -4.39 -0.55 5.48
C ASP A 16 -4.29 0.25 6.79
N GLY A 17 -5.39 0.39 7.53
CA GLY A 17 -5.38 0.99 8.87
C GLY A 17 -4.55 0.22 9.88
N ASP A 18 -4.57 -1.11 9.82
CA ASP A 18 -3.81 -1.99 10.70
C ASP A 18 -2.32 -1.96 10.36
N ALA A 19 -1.96 -1.92 9.07
CA ALA A 19 -0.59 -1.71 8.62
C ALA A 19 -0.02 -0.36 9.09
N VAL A 20 -0.79 0.72 8.98
CA VAL A 20 -0.40 2.05 9.51
C VAL A 20 -0.19 2.00 11.02
N ARG A 21 -1.09 1.33 11.75
CA ARG A 21 -0.98 1.17 13.21
C ARG A 21 0.27 0.38 13.59
N ALA A 22 0.54 -0.73 12.91
CA ALA A 22 1.70 -1.59 13.17
C ALA A 22 3.01 -0.83 12.93
N ALA A 23 3.12 -0.09 11.82
CA ALA A 23 4.30 0.74 11.52
C ALA A 23 4.55 1.78 12.62
N ARG A 24 3.49 2.48 13.07
CA ARG A 24 3.60 3.47 14.16
C ARG A 24 4.06 2.83 15.48
N LEU A 25 3.53 1.66 15.83
CA LEU A 25 3.94 0.92 17.02
C LEU A 25 5.40 0.44 16.95
N ALA A 26 5.90 0.18 15.74
CA ALA A 26 7.31 -0.15 15.50
C ALA A 26 8.24 1.08 15.48
N GLY A 27 7.73 2.30 15.70
CA GLY A 27 8.52 3.54 15.67
C GLY A 27 8.89 4.02 14.27
N VAL A 28 8.15 3.57 13.25
CA VAL A 28 8.34 3.87 11.83
C VAL A 28 7.33 4.93 11.37
N GLU A 29 7.75 5.85 10.51
CA GLU A 29 6.85 6.81 9.85
C GLU A 29 6.01 6.09 8.79
N ALA A 30 4.70 5.99 9.03
CA ALA A 30 3.75 5.46 8.06
C ALA A 30 3.30 6.56 7.09
N VAL A 31 3.57 6.37 5.79
CA VAL A 31 3.21 7.29 4.71
C VAL A 31 2.04 6.69 3.93
N PRO A 32 0.85 7.33 3.90
CA PRO A 32 -0.26 6.85 3.09
C PRO A 32 0.08 7.02 1.60
N VAL A 33 -0.21 5.99 0.81
CA VAL A 33 -0.02 6.00 -0.65
C VAL A 33 -1.33 5.61 -1.32
N TRP A 34 -1.81 6.44 -2.24
CA TRP A 34 -3.07 6.17 -2.92
C TRP A 34 -2.82 5.30 -4.15
N HIS A 35 -3.68 4.29 -4.40
CA HIS A 35 -3.46 3.37 -5.51
C HIS A 35 -3.40 4.04 -6.90
N LYS A 36 -3.98 5.25 -7.06
CA LYS A 36 -3.94 6.02 -8.32
C LYS A 36 -2.71 6.90 -8.46
N ASP A 37 -1.86 7.00 -7.45
CA ASP A 37 -0.64 7.79 -7.54
C ASP A 37 0.30 7.17 -8.60
N SER A 38 0.95 8.01 -9.40
CA SER A 38 1.80 7.56 -10.49
C SER A 38 3.24 7.23 -10.06
N ALA A 39 3.61 7.58 -8.82
CA ALA A 39 4.93 7.35 -8.27
C ALA A 39 4.87 7.21 -6.75
N LEU A 40 5.77 6.41 -6.20
CA LEU A 40 6.00 6.31 -4.77
C LEU A 40 6.79 7.55 -4.28
N PRO A 41 6.51 8.07 -3.07
CA PRO A 41 7.42 8.99 -2.42
C PRO A 41 8.75 8.26 -2.10
N THR A 42 9.76 9.01 -1.68
CA THR A 42 11.00 8.40 -1.18
C THR A 42 10.71 7.61 0.11
N LEU A 43 10.82 6.29 0.04
CA LEU A 43 10.47 5.36 1.10
C LEU A 43 11.59 4.34 1.30
N ASP A 44 11.70 3.82 2.53
CA ASP A 44 12.62 2.72 2.85
C ASP A 44 11.96 1.35 2.62
N ALA A 45 10.63 1.26 2.67
CA ALA A 45 9.86 0.09 2.28
C ALA A 45 8.40 0.43 1.90
N VAL A 46 7.71 -0.53 1.29
CA VAL A 46 6.29 -0.45 0.93
C VAL A 46 5.54 -1.66 1.49
N ILE A 47 4.36 -1.42 2.06
CA ILE A 47 3.38 -2.42 2.46
C ILE A 47 2.23 -2.42 1.45
N ILE A 48 1.98 -3.59 0.88
CA ILE A 48 0.75 -3.89 0.14
C ILE A 48 -0.21 -4.57 1.13
N PRO A 49 -1.22 -3.84 1.66
CA PRO A 49 -2.09 -4.38 2.69
C PRO A 49 -3.01 -5.47 2.12
N GLY A 50 -3.43 -6.35 3.03
CA GLY A 50 -4.42 -7.39 2.76
C GLY A 50 -5.86 -6.86 2.72
N GLY A 51 -6.79 -7.81 2.58
CA GLY A 51 -8.22 -7.56 2.50
C GLY A 51 -8.80 -8.00 1.16
N PHE A 52 -9.86 -7.31 0.75
CA PHE A 52 -10.67 -7.64 -0.43
C PHE A 52 -10.64 -6.50 -1.44
N SER A 53 -9.45 -6.16 -1.95
CA SER A 53 -9.29 -5.09 -2.93
C SER A 53 -10.23 -5.31 -4.12
N TYR A 54 -11.03 -4.30 -4.45
CA TYR A 54 -12.10 -4.39 -5.44
C TYR A 54 -13.02 -5.60 -5.22
N GLY A 55 -13.31 -5.97 -3.97
CA GLY A 55 -14.19 -7.09 -3.61
C GLY A 55 -13.75 -8.45 -4.15
N ASP A 56 -12.49 -8.59 -4.58
CA ASP A 56 -11.96 -9.76 -5.28
C ASP A 56 -12.82 -10.21 -6.48
N TYR A 57 -13.51 -9.27 -7.15
CA TYR A 57 -14.53 -9.54 -8.18
C TYR A 57 -14.13 -10.51 -9.30
N LEU A 58 -12.84 -10.58 -9.66
CA LEU A 58 -12.31 -11.56 -10.62
C LEU A 58 -11.54 -12.69 -9.91
N ARG A 59 -10.50 -12.30 -9.15
CA ARG A 59 -9.74 -13.11 -8.19
C ARG A 59 -8.99 -12.14 -7.28
N CYS A 60 -8.48 -12.64 -6.15
CA CYS A 60 -7.68 -11.85 -5.21
C CYS A 60 -6.59 -11.04 -5.93
N GLY A 61 -6.64 -9.72 -5.75
CA GLY A 61 -5.65 -8.76 -6.28
C GLY A 61 -5.58 -8.60 -7.80
N ALA A 62 -6.41 -9.30 -8.60
CA ALA A 62 -6.30 -9.24 -10.06
C ALA A 62 -6.70 -7.90 -10.66
N VAL A 63 -7.55 -7.12 -9.99
CA VAL A 63 -7.86 -5.75 -10.39
C VAL A 63 -6.82 -4.78 -9.83
N ALA A 64 -6.38 -4.98 -8.58
CA ALA A 64 -5.41 -4.13 -7.89
C ALA A 64 -4.05 -4.04 -8.61
N ARG A 65 -3.59 -5.11 -9.27
CA ARG A 65 -2.32 -5.10 -10.03
C ARG A 65 -2.25 -4.04 -11.14
N PHE A 66 -3.39 -3.53 -11.61
CA PHE A 66 -3.46 -2.54 -12.67
C PHE A 66 -3.51 -1.10 -12.14
N ALA A 67 -3.44 -0.92 -10.82
CA ALA A 67 -3.40 0.40 -10.23
C ALA A 67 -2.09 1.11 -10.61
N PRO A 68 -2.11 2.41 -10.98
CA PRO A 68 -0.92 3.15 -11.40
C PRO A 68 0.29 3.00 -10.49
N VAL A 69 0.09 3.01 -9.17
CA VAL A 69 1.19 2.90 -8.20
C VAL A 69 1.94 1.56 -8.29
N MET A 70 1.27 0.50 -8.76
CA MET A 70 1.87 -0.83 -8.84
C MET A 70 2.98 -0.89 -9.89
N GLU A 71 2.93 -0.04 -10.92
CA GLU A 71 4.03 0.05 -11.88
C GLU A 71 5.33 0.46 -11.19
N ASP A 72 5.23 1.38 -10.23
CA ASP A 72 6.39 1.88 -9.51
C ASP A 72 6.86 0.89 -8.43
N VAL A 73 5.91 0.29 -7.71
CA VAL A 73 6.19 -0.81 -6.75
C VAL A 73 6.95 -1.97 -7.41
N ILE A 74 6.65 -2.30 -8.66
CA ILE A 74 7.33 -3.38 -9.39
C ILE A 74 8.75 -3.00 -9.82
N ARG A 75 9.03 -1.71 -10.01
CA ARG A 75 10.35 -1.20 -10.44
C ARG A 75 11.30 -0.91 -9.28
N SER A 76 10.76 -0.55 -8.12
CA SER A 76 11.50 -0.14 -6.91
C SER A 76 12.29 -1.24 -6.22
#